data_AF-A0A1Y1LV87-F1
#
_entry.id   AF-A0A1Y1LV87-F1
#
_cell.length_a   1.000
_cell.length_b   1.000
_cell.length_c   1.000
_cell.angle_alpha   90.00
_cell.angle_beta   90.00
_cell.angle_gamma   90.00
#
_symmetry.space_group_name_H-M   'P 1'
#
loop_
_entity.id
_entity.type
_entity.pdbx_description
1 polymer ?
#
loop_
_entity_poly.entity_id
_entity_poly.type
_entity_poly.pdbx_seq_one_letter_code
_entity_poly.pdbx_strand_id
1 'polypeptide(L)'
;MYKIKSANYKNRNLRKKALDAIQSELIKIKPDVTIQKIQNKFQSLKQNANKEFKKCNNSKRSGADQDAVIEPSLWYYEMLRFIFDNCSQREALDSFDEIESQDDVVMSDDDEMQEYVIEEVLQ
;
A
#
# COMPACT_ATOMS: atom_id res chain seq x y z
N MET A 1 1.01 10.11 -5.34
CA MET A 1 1.65 9.54 -4.13
C MET A 1 1.50 8.01 -3.98
N TYR A 2 0.91 7.25 -4.93
CA TYR A 2 0.68 5.80 -4.71
C TYR A 2 1.12 4.88 -5.85
N LYS A 3 1.31 5.41 -7.06
CA LYS A 3 1.86 4.66 -8.19
C LYS A 3 3.38 4.59 -8.07
N ILE A 4 3.91 3.60 -7.35
CA ILE A 4 5.34 3.48 -7.05
C ILE A 4 6.23 3.45 -8.30
N LYS A 5 5.70 2.96 -9.42
CA LYS A 5 6.37 2.90 -10.73
C LYS A 5 6.36 4.24 -11.48
N SER A 6 5.59 5.24 -11.03
CA SER A 6 5.50 6.55 -11.71
C SER A 6 6.69 7.46 -11.37
N ALA A 7 7.12 8.27 -12.35
CA ALA A 7 8.12 9.32 -12.14
C ALA A 7 7.69 10.32 -11.04
N ASN A 8 6.40 10.66 -11.01
CA ASN A 8 5.83 11.56 -10.00
C ASN A 8 5.95 11.02 -8.57
N TYR A 9 5.91 9.70 -8.39
CA TYR A 9 6.13 9.09 -7.08
C TYR A 9 7.60 9.18 -6.66
N LYS A 10 8.53 8.97 -7.58
CA LYS A 10 9.98 9.06 -7.31
C LYS A 10 10.43 10.50 -7.00
N ASN A 11 9.75 11.50 -7.57
CA ASN A 11 10.07 12.90 -7.35
C ASN A 11 9.68 13.37 -5.93
N ARG A 12 10.68 13.58 -5.06
CA ARG A 12 10.51 14.05 -3.67
C ARG A 12 9.81 15.41 -3.59
N ASN A 13 10.14 16.34 -4.48
CA ASN A 13 9.59 17.70 -4.49
C ASN A 13 8.10 17.70 -4.84
N LEU A 14 7.70 16.92 -5.85
CA LEU A 14 6.28 16.76 -6.21
C LEU A 14 5.48 16.09 -5.09
N ARG A 15 6.05 15.10 -4.39
CA ARG A 15 5.41 14.48 -3.22
C ARG A 15 5.21 15.48 -2.09
N LYS A 16 6.23 16.28 -1.76
CA LYS A 16 6.14 17.32 -0.73
C LYS A 16 5.07 18.35 -1.09
N LYS A 17 5.12 18.89 -2.32
CA LYS A 17 4.13 19.87 -2.82
C LYS A 17 2.69 19.35 -2.73
N ALA A 18 2.47 18.07 -3.02
CA ALA A 18 1.15 17.46 -2.88
C ALA A 18 0.69 17.37 -1.42
N LEU A 19 1.59 17.01 -0.49
CA LEU A 19 1.29 16.98 0.95
C LEU A 19 1.00 18.37 1.51
N ASP A 20 1.77 19.37 1.09
CA ASP A 20 1.58 20.76 1.51
C ASP A 20 0.19 21.28 1.06
N ALA A 21 -0.21 20.96 -0.18
CA ALA A 21 -1.53 21.31 -0.71
C ALA A 21 -2.68 20.63 0.06
N ILE A 22 -2.50 19.36 0.46
CA ILE A 22 -3.49 18.66 1.28
C ILE A 22 -3.55 19.30 2.68
N GLN A 23 -2.41 19.63 3.27
CA GLN A 23 -2.34 20.27 4.57
C GLN A 23 -3.04 21.63 4.57
N SER A 24 -2.84 22.46 3.55
CA SER A 24 -3.47 23.78 3.47
C SER A 24 -5.00 23.72 3.43
N GLU A 25 -5.55 22.67 2.82
CA GLU A 25 -7.01 22.45 2.84
C GLU A 25 -7.48 21.85 4.16
N LEU A 26 -6.74 20.90 4.73
CA LEU A 26 -7.11 20.26 5.98
C LEU A 26 -7.03 21.19 7.19
N ILE A 27 -6.10 22.14 7.23
CA ILE A 27 -5.98 23.11 8.33
C ILE A 27 -7.27 23.91 8.52
N LYS A 28 -8.03 24.17 7.44
CA LYS A 28 -9.32 24.89 7.50
C LYS A 28 -10.38 24.14 8.32
N ILE A 29 -10.26 22.82 8.42
CA ILE A 29 -11.20 21.94 9.12
C ILE A 29 -10.59 21.45 10.46
N LYS A 30 -9.29 21.17 10.45
CA LYS A 30 -8.53 20.59 11.56
C LYS A 30 -7.17 21.30 11.69
N PRO A 31 -7.06 22.32 12.55
CA PRO A 31 -5.88 23.19 12.60
C PRO A 31 -4.62 22.50 13.14
N ASP A 32 -4.74 21.39 13.89
CA ASP A 32 -3.62 20.65 14.47
C ASP A 32 -2.98 19.62 13.51
N VAL A 33 -3.33 19.66 12.23
CA VAL A 33 -2.90 18.65 11.25
C VAL A 33 -1.47 18.92 10.77
N THR A 34 -0.61 17.92 10.96
CA THR A 34 0.77 17.93 10.47
C THR A 34 0.90 17.03 9.24
N ILE A 35 1.93 17.27 8.43
CA ILE A 35 2.25 16.40 7.28
C ILE A 35 2.42 14.94 7.73
N GLN A 36 3.04 14.71 8.89
CA GLN A 36 3.20 13.37 9.46
C GLN A 36 1.85 12.71 9.78
N LYS A 37 0.91 13.44 10.39
CA LYS A 37 -0.45 12.93 10.65
C LYS A 37 -1.17 12.56 9.34
N ILE A 38 -0.99 13.36 8.28
CA ILE A 38 -1.55 13.11 6.95
C ILE A 38 -0.97 11.82 6.36
N GLN A 39 0.36 11.67 6.37
CA GLN A 39 1.04 10.47 5.87
C GLN A 39 0.61 9.22 6.62
N ASN A 40 0.58 9.27 7.96
CA ASN A 40 0.12 8.16 8.80
C ASN A 40 -1.33 7.79 8.47
N LYS A 41 -2.21 8.78 8.29
CA LYS A 41 -3.60 8.53 7.94
C LYS A 41 -3.74 7.84 6.58
N PHE A 42 -3.00 8.30 5.57
CA PHE A 42 -2.96 7.65 4.26
C PHE A 42 -2.45 6.20 4.35
N GLN A 43 -1.42 5.95 5.16
CA GLN A 43 -0.90 4.61 5.37
C GLN A 43 -1.94 3.69 6.02
N SER A 44 -2.64 4.15 7.07
CA SER A 44 -3.71 3.36 7.70
C SER A 44 -4.86 3.07 6.74
N LEU A 45 -5.30 4.07 5.96
CA LEU A 45 -6.35 3.89 4.95
C LEU A 45 -5.94 2.85 3.90
N LYS A 46 -4.70 2.93 3.40
CA LYS A 46 -4.14 1.96 2.46
C LYS A 46 -4.10 0.56 3.05
N GLN A 47 -3.66 0.40 4.30
CA GLN A 47 -3.59 -0.91 4.95
C GLN A 47 -4.97 -1.54 5.11
N ASN A 48 -5.95 -0.77 5.58
CA ASN A 48 -7.33 -1.27 5.76
C ASN A 48 -7.95 -1.67 4.42
N ALA A 49 -7.81 -0.84 3.40
CA ALA A 49 -8.33 -1.14 2.08
C ALA A 49 -7.64 -2.38 1.45
N ASN A 50 -6.33 -2.57 1.67
CA ASN A 50 -5.61 -3.78 1.24
C ASN A 50 -6.11 -5.05 1.94
N LYS A 51 -6.48 -4.97 3.22
CA LYS A 51 -7.04 -6.11 3.95
C LYS A 51 -8.37 -6.54 3.34
N GLU A 52 -9.26 -5.59 3.07
CA GLU A 52 -10.52 -5.89 2.39
C GLU A 52 -10.28 -6.44 0.98
N PHE A 53 -9.36 -5.84 0.20
CA PHE A 53 -9.02 -6.33 -1.14
C PHE A 53 -8.55 -7.79 -1.11
N LYS A 54 -7.63 -8.14 -0.20
CA LYS A 54 -7.15 -9.52 -0.02
C LYS A 54 -8.29 -10.46 0.37
N LYS A 55 -9.17 -10.05 1.28
CA LYS A 55 -10.34 -10.84 1.70
C LYS A 55 -11.26 -11.15 0.52
N CYS A 56 -11.59 -10.13 -0.28
CA CYS A 56 -12.41 -10.29 -1.49
C CYS A 56 -11.73 -11.19 -2.52
N ASN A 57 -10.43 -11.00 -2.77
CA ASN A 57 -9.68 -11.78 -3.74
C ASN A 57 -9.50 -13.25 -3.33
N ASN A 58 -9.28 -13.52 -2.04
CA ASN A 58 -9.15 -14.88 -1.52
C ASN A 58 -10.48 -15.65 -1.61
N SER A 59 -11.60 -14.99 -1.30
CA SER A 59 -12.94 -15.56 -1.47
C SER A 59 -13.22 -15.97 -2.92
N LYS A 60 -12.78 -15.16 -3.91
CA LYS A 60 -12.86 -15.51 -5.33
C LYS A 60 -11.97 -16.70 -5.71
N ARG A 61 -10.78 -16.79 -5.14
CA ARG A 61 -9.79 -17.84 -5.47
C ARG A 61 -10.12 -19.21 -4.87
N SER A 62 -10.81 -19.27 -3.74
CA SER A 62 -11.11 -20.55 -3.06
C SER A 62 -12.25 -21.34 -3.70
N GLY A 63 -12.74 -20.93 -4.88
CA GLY A 63 -13.86 -21.60 -5.57
C GLY A 63 -15.15 -21.58 -4.75
N ALA A 64 -15.29 -20.60 -3.84
CA ALA A 64 -16.53 -20.43 -3.09
C ALA A 64 -17.67 -20.20 -4.09
N ASP A 65 -18.83 -20.83 -3.83
CA ASP A 65 -20.01 -20.73 -4.68
C ASP A 65 -20.33 -19.26 -5.00
N GLN A 66 -20.96 -18.97 -6.14
CA GLN A 66 -21.13 -17.59 -6.63
C GLN A 66 -21.83 -16.65 -5.61
N ASP A 67 -22.60 -17.22 -4.68
CA ASP A 67 -23.27 -16.53 -3.57
C ASP A 67 -22.37 -16.20 -2.35
N ALA A 68 -21.10 -16.65 -2.34
CA ALA A 68 -20.16 -16.50 -1.23
C ALA A 68 -19.00 -15.52 -1.52
N VAL A 69 -19.06 -14.77 -2.64
CA VAL A 69 -18.09 -13.70 -2.92
C VAL A 69 -18.25 -12.59 -1.89
N ILE A 70 -17.23 -12.41 -1.07
CA ILE A 70 -17.24 -11.38 -0.02
C ILE A 70 -17.14 -10.01 -0.67
N GLU A 71 -18.18 -9.20 -0.50
CA GLU A 71 -18.17 -7.79 -0.87
C GLU A 71 -17.40 -6.93 0.16
N PRO A 72 -16.69 -5.87 -0.27
CA PRO A 72 -15.98 -4.98 0.63
C PRO A 72 -16.93 -4.22 1.55
N SER A 73 -16.64 -4.24 2.85
CA SER A 73 -17.46 -3.54 3.86
C SER A 73 -17.07 -2.06 4.04
N LEU A 74 -15.93 -1.64 3.49
CA LEU A 74 -15.41 -0.29 3.60
C LEU A 74 -16.11 0.67 2.63
N TRP A 75 -16.78 1.71 3.15
CA TRP A 75 -17.49 2.70 2.33
C TRP A 75 -16.58 3.47 1.36
N TYR A 76 -15.29 3.62 1.68
CA TYR A 76 -14.29 4.28 0.82
C TYR A 76 -13.50 3.29 -0.05
N TYR A 77 -13.90 2.02 -0.09
CA TYR A 77 -13.17 0.99 -0.82
C TYR A 77 -13.01 1.35 -2.31
N GLU A 78 -14.11 1.71 -2.97
CA GLU A 78 -14.07 2.04 -4.40
C GLU A 78 -13.21 3.28 -4.69
N MET A 79 -13.19 4.25 -3.76
CA MET A 79 -12.34 5.45 -3.88
C MET A 79 -10.85 5.11 -3.81
N LEU A 80 -10.47 4.01 -3.16
CA LEU A 80 -9.08 3.56 -3.02
C LEU A 80 -8.69 2.45 -3.99
N ARG A 81 -9.59 2.05 -4.90
CA ARG A 81 -9.37 0.94 -5.83
C ARG A 81 -8.12 1.12 -6.70
N PHE A 82 -7.84 2.35 -7.12
CA PHE A 82 -6.66 2.73 -7.92
C PHE A 82 -5.31 2.35 -7.27
N ILE A 83 -5.30 2.13 -5.94
CA ILE A 83 -4.11 1.69 -5.21
C ILE A 83 -3.76 0.25 -5.58
N PHE A 84 -4.77 -0.61 -5.75
CA PHE A 84 -4.60 -2.04 -6.01
C PHE A 84 -4.26 -2.35 -7.46
N ASP A 85 -4.60 -1.46 -8.41
CA ASP A 85 -4.25 -1.64 -9.83
C ASP A 85 -2.72 -1.69 -10.07
N ASN A 86 -1.93 -1.19 -9.13
CA ASN A 86 -0.46 -1.30 -9.15
C ASN A 86 0.08 -2.59 -8.54
N CYS A 87 -0.75 -3.31 -7.79
CA CYS A 87 -0.52 -4.66 -7.32
C CYS A 87 -1.07 -5.64 -8.36
N SER A 88 -0.57 -5.56 -9.60
CA SER A 88 -0.79 -6.62 -10.58
C SER A 88 -0.38 -7.93 -9.92
N GLN A 89 -1.32 -8.86 -9.78
CA GLN A 89 -1.02 -10.18 -9.25
C GLN A 89 0.17 -10.72 -10.05
N ARG A 90 1.25 -11.08 -9.35
CA ARG A 90 2.26 -11.94 -9.98
C ARG A 90 1.49 -13.18 -10.41
N GLU A 91 1.45 -13.46 -11.72
CA GLU A 91 0.86 -14.70 -12.20
C GLU A 91 1.51 -15.83 -11.41
N ALA A 92 0.67 -16.66 -10.78
CA ALA A 92 1.18 -17.84 -10.11
C ALA A 92 1.71 -18.73 -11.23
N LEU A 93 3.03 -18.88 -11.32
CA LEU A 93 3.61 -19.98 -12.06
C LEU A 93 3.17 -21.23 -11.31
N ASP A 94 2.39 -22.08 -11.98
CA ASP A 94 1.99 -23.36 -11.42
C ASP A 94 3.26 -24.15 -11.15
N SER A 95 3.49 -24.52 -9.89
CA SER A 95 4.65 -25.31 -9.48
C SER A 95 4.33 -26.78 -9.77
N PHE A 96 4.19 -27.12 -11.05
CA PHE A 96 3.99 -28.49 -11.52
C PHE A 96 4.77 -28.74 -12.80
N ASP A 97 6.03 -28.30 -12.84
CA ASP A 97 7.02 -28.89 -13.74
C ASP A 97 8.27 -29.25 -12.90
N GLU A 98 8.37 -30.55 -12.66
CA GLU A 98 9.55 -31.36 -12.38
C GLU A 98 10.49 -30.97 -11.23
N ILE A 99 10.38 -31.78 -10.18
CA ILE A 99 11.41 -32.00 -9.16
C ILE A 99 12.70 -32.44 -9.86
N GLU A 100 13.79 -31.71 -9.68
CA GLU A 100 15.07 -32.34 -9.33
C GLU A 100 16.04 -31.35 -8.63
N SER A 101 16.46 -31.79 -7.44
CA SER A 101 17.71 -31.49 -6.73
C SER A 101 17.80 -30.24 -5.84
N GLN A 102 18.24 -30.54 -4.61
CA GLN A 102 18.43 -29.73 -3.42
C GLN A 102 19.52 -28.65 -3.58
N ASP A 103 19.34 -27.51 -2.91
CA ASP A 103 20.20 -27.13 -1.77
C ASP A 103 19.66 -25.87 -1.05
N ASP A 104 19.71 -25.93 0.27
CA ASP A 104 19.20 -24.97 1.24
C ASP A 104 19.84 -23.58 1.13
N VAL A 105 19.02 -22.52 1.11
CA VAL A 105 19.44 -21.19 1.59
C VAL A 105 18.36 -20.62 2.50
N VAL A 106 18.61 -20.76 3.80
CA VAL A 106 17.90 -20.07 4.88
C VAL A 106 18.14 -18.57 4.69
N MET A 107 17.09 -17.77 4.52
CA MET A 107 17.19 -16.31 4.53
C MET A 107 16.36 -15.77 5.69
N SER A 108 17.09 -15.24 6.67
CA SER A 108 16.64 -14.67 7.93
C SER A 108 15.48 -13.68 7.80
N ASP A 109 14.64 -13.70 8.84
CA ASP A 109 13.88 -12.54 9.28
C ASP A 109 14.85 -11.39 9.64
N ASP A 110 14.89 -10.35 8.82
CA ASP A 110 15.36 -9.02 9.22
C ASP A 110 14.45 -7.97 8.55
N ASP A 111 13.36 -7.62 9.24
CA ASP A 111 12.52 -6.47 8.91
C ASP A 111 13.19 -5.23 9.54
N GLU A 112 14.23 -4.71 8.86
CA GLU A 112 14.90 -3.46 9.23
C GLU A 112 13.89 -2.30 9.15
N MET A 113 13.49 -1.80 10.32
CA MET A 113 12.82 -0.52 10.49
C MET A 113 13.73 0.61 10.00
N GLN A 114 13.51 1.10 8.79
CA GLN A 114 14.24 2.27 8.28
C GLN A 114 13.88 3.53 9.09
N GLU A 115 14.77 3.87 10.03
CA GLU A 115 14.82 5.14 10.74
C GLU A 115 15.17 6.26 9.74
N TYR A 116 14.22 7.16 9.49
CA TYR A 116 14.49 8.36 8.71
C TYR A 116 15.23 9.38 9.60
N VAL A 117 16.55 9.44 9.48
CA VAL A 117 17.38 10.49 10.09
C VAL A 117 17.03 11.83 9.44
N ILE A 118 16.59 12.78 10.28
CA ILE A 118 16.38 14.17 9.90
C ILE A 118 17.76 14.85 9.96
N GLU A 119 18.35 15.18 8.81
CA GLU A 119 19.45 16.14 8.79
C GLU A 119 18.89 17.53 9.12
N GLU A 120 19.19 18.02 10.33
CA GLU A 120 19.08 19.44 10.66
C GLU A 120 20.13 20.21 9.87
N VAL A 121 19.69 20.92 8.82
CA VAL A 121 20.48 22.00 8.25
C VAL A 121 20.21 23.25 9.09
N LEU A 122 21.04 23.45 10.10
CA LEU A 122 21.20 24.74 10.77
C LEU A 122 22.03 25.65 9.85
N GLN A 123 21.44 26.78 9.45
CA GLN A 123 22.15 28.01 9.10
C GLN A 123 21.86 29.05 10.17
#